data_AF-A0A2H3D383-F1
#
_entry.id   AF-A0A2H3D383-F1
#
_cell.length_a   1.000
_cell.length_b   1.000
_cell.length_c   1.000
_cell.angle_alpha   90.00
_cell.angle_beta   90.00
_cell.angle_gamma   90.00
#
_symmetry.space_group_name_H-M   'P 1'
#
loop_
_entity.id
_entity.type
_entity.pdbx_description
1 polymer ?
#
loop_
_entity_poly.entity_id
_entity_poly.type
_entity_poly.pdbx_seq_one_letter_code
_entity_poly.pdbx_strand_id
1 'polypeptide(L)'
;MSLTLLMVARNACARSRLIFCAIETSQRHIILDIDKHANDIYEEVHKWGMSQSRKADKLRTEVRTLKERGFYKGFVLHFSYTMTYRLIIAKLQIRDILPGDIYLREHLVFSDCLGPPPVFSDYNADVDNSNMPKIVRVYRRPNEQDVMKQFHTDVDRLTNLKHQSIAQVFGVCRSPNFTAIILHGTTRHSIFNHCASLTAIQSLHFYIQLFNDLKSTSDYLACISTNEAELCSQDSHFDTV
;
A
#
# COMPACT_ATOMS: atom_id res chain seq x y z
N MET A 1 -31.64 -7.35 -61.59
CA MET A 1 -30.77 -7.74 -60.45
C MET A 1 -30.23 -9.13 -60.74
N SER A 2 -28.92 -9.29 -60.90
CA SER A 2 -28.32 -10.57 -61.37
C SER A 2 -28.41 -11.66 -60.32
N LEU A 3 -28.77 -12.90 -60.72
CA LEU A 3 -28.81 -14.10 -59.88
C LEU A 3 -27.53 -14.31 -59.06
N THR A 4 -26.38 -13.87 -59.58
CA THR A 4 -25.09 -13.91 -58.91
C THR A 4 -25.07 -13.12 -57.60
N LEU A 5 -25.72 -11.95 -57.56
CA LEU A 5 -25.77 -11.10 -56.38
C LEU A 5 -26.58 -11.76 -55.25
N LEU A 6 -27.67 -12.45 -55.61
CA LEU A 6 -28.52 -13.18 -54.67
C LEU A 6 -27.79 -14.39 -54.08
N MET A 7 -26.99 -15.11 -54.87
CA MET A 7 -26.19 -16.23 -54.38
C MET A 7 -25.08 -15.77 -53.44
N VAL A 8 -24.42 -14.64 -53.74
CA VAL A 8 -23.40 -14.05 -52.85
C VAL A 8 -24.02 -13.61 -51.51
N ALA A 9 -25.18 -12.94 -51.54
CA ALA A 9 -25.87 -12.51 -50.33
C ALA A 9 -26.33 -13.69 -49.45
N ARG A 10 -26.83 -14.78 -50.05
CA ARG A 10 -27.21 -16.00 -49.31
C ARG A 10 -26.01 -16.69 -48.67
N ASN A 11 -24.88 -16.76 -49.38
CA ASN A 11 -23.65 -17.35 -48.84
C ASN A 11 -23.08 -16.50 -47.68
N ALA A 12 -23.06 -15.17 -47.84
CA ALA A 12 -22.63 -14.26 -46.78
C ALA A 12 -23.51 -14.38 -45.52
N CYS A 13 -24.84 -14.46 -45.69
CA CYS A 13 -25.78 -14.66 -44.59
C CYS A 13 -25.57 -16.00 -43.87
N ALA A 14 -25.36 -17.09 -44.62
CA ALA A 14 -25.07 -18.40 -44.04
C ALA A 14 -23.75 -18.40 -43.24
N ARG A 15 -22.70 -17.78 -43.77
CA ARG A 15 -21.40 -17.66 -43.08
C ARG A 15 -21.50 -16.80 -41.82
N SER A 16 -22.25 -15.71 -41.86
CA SER A 16 -22.49 -14.84 -40.70
C SER A 16 -23.18 -15.61 -39.56
N ARG A 17 -24.20 -16.43 -39.88
CA ARG A 17 -24.88 -17.27 -38.88
C ARG A 17 -23.94 -18.31 -38.25
N LEU A 18 -23.10 -18.96 -39.06
CA LEU A 18 -22.14 -19.95 -38.54
C LEU A 18 -21.11 -19.31 -37.60
N ILE A 19 -20.60 -18.12 -37.94
CA ILE A 19 -19.68 -17.37 -37.07
C ILE A 19 -20.38 -17.00 -35.77
N PHE A 20 -21.62 -16.51 -35.83
CA PHE A 20 -22.39 -16.16 -34.64
C PHE A 20 -22.59 -17.37 -33.70
N CYS A 21 -22.99 -18.53 -34.24
CA CYS A 21 -23.17 -19.75 -33.44
C CYS A 21 -21.85 -20.25 -32.83
N ALA A 22 -20.72 -20.12 -33.55
CA ALA A 22 -19.40 -20.48 -33.03
C ALA A 22 -18.97 -19.57 -31.88
N ILE A 23 -19.20 -18.25 -32.01
CA ILE A 23 -18.94 -17.27 -30.94
C ILE A 23 -19.80 -17.58 -29.71
N GLU A 24 -21.10 -17.81 -29.88
CA GLU A 24 -22.01 -18.11 -28.79
C GLU A 24 -21.61 -19.40 -28.05
N THR A 25 -21.22 -20.44 -28.81
CA THR A 25 -20.76 -21.71 -28.23
C THR A 25 -19.46 -21.51 -27.43
N SER A 26 -18.50 -20.76 -27.99
CA SER A 26 -17.25 -20.44 -27.30
C SER A 26 -17.48 -19.63 -26.03
N GLN A 27 -18.40 -18.66 -26.05
CA GLN A 27 -18.75 -17.86 -24.88
C GLN A 27 -19.37 -18.73 -23.78
N ARG A 28 -20.29 -19.64 -24.13
CA ARG A 28 -20.87 -20.58 -23.17
C ARG A 28 -19.82 -21.48 -22.53
N HIS A 29 -18.84 -21.97 -23.30
CA HIS A 29 -17.75 -22.79 -22.77
C HIS A 29 -16.89 -22.01 -21.77
N ILE A 30 -16.51 -20.77 -22.10
CA ILE A 30 -15.72 -19.91 -21.20
C ILE A 30 -16.47 -19.64 -19.89
N ILE A 31 -17.77 -19.33 -19.97
CA ILE A 31 -18.60 -19.08 -18.77
C ILE A 31 -18.68 -20.33 -17.89
N LEU A 32 -18.87 -21.51 -18.49
CA LEU A 32 -18.89 -22.78 -17.75
C LEU A 32 -17.55 -23.11 -17.09
N ASP A 33 -16.43 -22.85 -17.76
CA ASP A 33 -15.10 -23.05 -17.18
C ASP A 33 -14.87 -22.09 -15.99
N ILE A 34 -15.27 -20.83 -16.12
CA ILE A 34 -15.17 -19.84 -15.03
C ILE A 34 -16.02 -20.27 -13.84
N ASP A 35 -17.27 -20.68 -14.07
CA ASP A 35 -18.18 -21.12 -13.00
C ASP A 35 -17.66 -22.36 -12.27
N LYS A 36 -17.10 -23.32 -13.03
CA LYS A 36 -16.45 -24.50 -12.47
C LYS A 36 -15.28 -24.12 -11.56
N HIS A 37 -14.39 -23.23 -12.02
CA HIS A 37 -13.24 -22.80 -11.23
C HIS A 37 -13.60 -21.91 -10.04
N ALA A 38 -14.66 -21.11 -10.13
CA ALA A 38 -15.13 -20.28 -9.03
C ALA A 38 -15.54 -21.11 -7.81
N ASN A 39 -16.21 -22.25 -8.04
CA ASN A 39 -16.60 -23.17 -6.98
C ASN A 39 -15.39 -23.83 -6.30
N ASP A 40 -14.38 -24.23 -7.09
CA ASP A 40 -13.14 -24.81 -6.54
C ASP A 40 -12.40 -23.80 -5.63
N ILE A 41 -12.30 -22.54 -6.07
CA ILE A 41 -11.68 -21.45 -5.31
C ILE A 41 -12.46 -21.18 -4.02
N TYR A 42 -13.80 -21.14 -4.09
CA TYR A 42 -14.66 -20.92 -2.92
C TYR A 42 -14.42 -21.98 -1.84
N GLU A 43 -14.39 -23.25 -2.24
CA GLU A 43 -14.15 -24.38 -1.32
C GLU A 43 -12.75 -24.34 -0.69
N GLU A 44 -11.73 -23.91 -1.44
CA GLU A 44 -10.37 -23.77 -0.93
C GLU A 44 -10.26 -22.64 0.12
N VAL A 45 -10.85 -21.48 -0.16
CA VAL A 45 -10.92 -20.35 0.77
C VAL A 45 -11.65 -20.76 2.05
N HIS A 46 -12.77 -21.47 1.92
CA HIS A 46 -13.54 -21.97 3.04
C HIS A 46 -12.73 -22.96 3.91
N LYS A 47 -12.03 -23.92 3.29
CA LYS A 47 -11.14 -24.86 3.99
C LYS A 47 -9.99 -24.14 4.70
N TRP A 48 -9.41 -23.12 4.07
CA TRP A 48 -8.33 -22.34 4.66
C TRP A 48 -8.82 -21.55 5.88
N GLY A 49 -9.99 -20.89 5.78
CA GLY A 49 -10.62 -20.19 6.90
C GLY A 49 -10.89 -21.12 8.10
N MET A 50 -11.42 -22.31 7.85
CA MET A 50 -11.65 -23.33 8.89
C MET A 50 -10.34 -23.79 9.56
N SER A 51 -9.27 -23.95 8.78
CA SER A 51 -7.95 -24.34 9.30
C SER A 51 -7.34 -23.26 10.20
N GLN A 52 -7.44 -21.98 9.80
CA GLN A 52 -6.94 -20.85 10.60
C GLN A 52 -7.72 -20.70 11.90
N SER A 53 -9.06 -20.83 11.86
CA SER A 53 -9.91 -20.78 13.05
C SER A 53 -9.52 -21.86 14.07
N ARG A 54 -9.30 -23.10 13.62
CA ARG A 54 -8.82 -24.20 14.47
C ARG A 54 -7.45 -23.91 15.10
N LYS A 55 -6.52 -23.32 14.34
CA LYS A 55 -5.20 -22.92 14.87
C LYS A 55 -5.35 -21.83 15.95
N ALA A 56 -6.22 -20.85 15.73
CA ALA A 56 -6.49 -19.79 16.69
C ALA A 56 -7.11 -20.32 17.99
N ASP A 57 -8.07 -21.25 17.90
CA ASP A 57 -8.68 -21.90 19.06
C ASP A 57 -7.67 -22.75 19.84
N LYS A 58 -6.80 -23.47 19.13
CA LYS A 58 -5.69 -24.22 19.76
C LYS A 58 -4.76 -23.28 20.52
N LEU A 59 -4.31 -22.20 19.88
CA LEU A 59 -3.42 -21.21 20.50
C LEU A 59 -4.09 -20.57 21.73
N ARG A 60 -5.37 -20.24 21.63
CA ARG A 60 -6.17 -19.68 22.74
C ARG A 60 -6.23 -20.64 23.94
N THR A 61 -6.35 -21.93 23.67
CA THR A 61 -6.36 -22.98 24.69
C THR A 61 -4.99 -23.11 25.34
N GLU A 62 -3.91 -23.15 24.54
CA GLU A 62 -2.53 -23.20 25.04
C GLU A 62 -2.20 -22.00 25.93
N VAL A 63 -2.54 -20.78 25.49
CA VAL A 63 -2.35 -19.56 26.29
C VAL A 63 -3.11 -19.63 27.62
N ARG A 64 -4.33 -20.16 27.64
CA ARG A 64 -5.10 -20.37 28.88
C ARG A 64 -4.38 -21.36 29.81
N THR A 65 -3.89 -22.48 29.30
CA THR A 65 -3.15 -23.47 30.11
C THR A 65 -1.83 -22.93 30.66
N LEU A 66 -1.11 -22.11 29.88
CA LEU A 66 0.12 -21.46 30.33
C LEU A 66 -0.14 -20.42 31.42
N LYS A 67 -1.26 -19.70 31.32
CA LYS A 67 -1.72 -18.76 32.35
C LYS A 67 -2.04 -19.48 33.67
N GLU A 68 -2.77 -20.58 33.61
CA GLU A 68 -3.13 -21.39 34.80
C GLU A 68 -1.92 -22.00 35.50
N ARG A 69 -0.89 -22.37 34.74
CA ARG A 69 0.35 -22.95 35.30
C ARG A 69 1.34 -21.90 35.82
N GLY A 70 1.00 -20.61 35.79
CA GLY A 70 1.87 -19.53 36.27
C GLY A 70 3.12 -19.28 35.40
N PHE A 71 3.27 -19.97 34.26
CA PHE A 71 4.36 -19.76 33.31
C PHE A 71 4.19 -18.46 32.51
N TYR A 72 2.98 -17.90 32.46
CA TYR A 72 2.71 -16.61 31.84
C TYR A 72 2.45 -15.54 32.91
N LYS A 73 3.52 -14.88 33.36
CA LYS A 73 3.46 -13.68 34.21
C LYS A 73 3.06 -12.50 33.33
N GLY A 74 1.75 -12.36 33.12
CA GLY A 74 1.21 -11.56 32.02
C GLY A 74 1.67 -10.11 31.99
N PHE A 75 1.85 -9.60 30.77
CA PHE A 75 1.31 -8.29 30.45
C PHE A 75 -0.22 -8.40 30.60
N VAL A 76 -0.74 -7.83 31.68
CA VAL A 76 -2.18 -7.69 31.92
C VAL A 76 -2.71 -6.66 30.93
N LEU A 77 -3.12 -7.10 29.74
CA LEU A 77 -4.10 -6.37 28.95
C LEU A 77 -5.47 -6.77 29.51
N HIS A 78 -5.99 -5.92 30.39
CA HIS A 78 -7.32 -6.05 30.96
C HIS A 78 -8.35 -5.81 29.83
N PHE A 79 -8.81 -6.88 29.18
CA PHE A 79 -9.89 -6.84 28.21
C PHE A 79 -11.24 -6.75 28.94
N SER A 80 -11.62 -5.54 29.37
CA SER A 80 -13.03 -5.25 29.65
C SER A 80 -13.74 -4.95 28.34
N TYR A 81 -14.76 -5.75 28.03
CA TYR A 81 -15.72 -5.53 26.94
C TYR A 81 -16.55 -4.27 27.24
N THR A 82 -15.97 -3.10 27.01
CA THR A 82 -16.73 -1.88 26.72
C THR A 82 -16.24 -1.40 25.38
N MET A 83 -17.14 -1.49 24.43
CA MET A 83 -16.97 -1.14 23.04
C MET A 83 -16.63 0.35 22.92
N THR A 84 -15.34 0.67 22.94
CA THR A 84 -14.81 1.99 22.61
C THR A 84 -13.42 1.76 22.04
N TYR A 85 -13.23 2.18 20.80
CA TYR A 85 -12.07 1.98 19.95
C TYR A 85 -10.74 2.46 20.55
N ARG A 86 -10.17 1.66 21.46
CA ARG A 86 -8.73 1.61 21.71
C ARG A 86 -8.19 0.50 20.80
N LEU A 87 -7.96 0.79 19.52
CA LEU A 87 -6.69 1.41 19.14
C LEU A 87 -5.61 0.81 20.04
N ILE A 88 -5.31 -0.48 19.81
CA ILE A 88 -4.00 -1.04 20.08
C ILE A 88 -3.06 -0.23 19.21
N ILE A 89 -2.74 0.95 19.72
CA ILE A 89 -1.58 1.71 19.36
C ILE A 89 -0.42 0.78 19.79
N ALA A 90 -0.08 -0.18 18.92
CA ALA A 90 1.32 -0.36 18.62
C ALA A 90 1.76 1.04 18.22
N LYS A 91 2.21 1.82 19.21
CA LYS A 91 2.83 3.11 19.03
C LYS A 91 3.95 2.73 18.10
N LEU A 92 3.78 3.02 16.82
CA LEU A 92 4.86 3.06 15.86
C LEU A 92 5.80 4.05 16.55
N GLN A 93 6.76 3.53 17.33
CA GLN A 93 7.68 4.35 18.09
C GLN A 93 8.58 4.92 17.01
N ILE A 94 8.14 6.04 16.45
CA ILE A 94 8.95 6.88 15.60
C ILE A 94 10.18 7.16 16.44
N ARG A 95 11.31 6.62 16.01
CA ARG A 95 12.55 6.75 16.74
C ARG A 95 13.03 8.18 16.62
N ASP A 96 13.47 8.76 17.72
CA ASP A 96 14.26 9.98 17.69
C ASP A 96 15.71 9.58 17.38
N ILE A 97 16.15 9.90 16.17
CA ILE A 97 17.46 9.53 15.64
C ILE A 97 18.35 10.76 15.72
N LEU A 98 19.55 10.61 16.29
CA LEU A 98 20.50 11.71 16.41
C LEU A 98 21.15 11.98 15.04
N PRO A 99 21.53 13.23 14.71
CA PRO A 99 22.21 13.54 13.47
C PRO A 99 23.49 12.70 13.24
N GLY A 100 24.23 12.40 14.32
CA GLY A 100 25.46 11.60 14.27
C GLY A 100 25.24 10.14 13.87
N ASP A 101 24.01 9.64 13.98
CA ASP A 101 23.62 8.27 13.64
C ASP A 101 23.19 8.13 12.17
N ILE A 102 23.24 9.21 11.38
CA ILE A 102 22.72 9.27 10.01
C ILE A 102 23.88 9.54 9.04
N TYR A 103 24.21 8.55 8.22
CA TYR A 103 25.28 8.65 7.22
C TYR A 103 24.67 8.82 5.82
N LEU A 104 24.54 10.08 5.39
CA LEU A 104 24.03 10.41 4.06
C LEU A 104 24.98 9.86 2.97
N ARG A 105 24.40 9.25 1.94
CA ARG A 105 25.07 8.72 0.76
C ARG A 105 24.69 9.55 -0.47
N GLU A 106 24.08 8.92 -1.47
CA GLU A 106 23.73 9.53 -2.74
C GLU A 106 22.49 10.43 -2.61
N HIS A 107 22.56 11.62 -3.18
CA HIS A 107 21.42 12.53 -3.28
C HIS A 107 20.43 12.00 -4.32
N LEU A 108 19.17 11.85 -3.92
CA LEU A 108 18.09 11.41 -4.80
C LEU A 108 17.61 12.63 -5.58
N VAL A 109 18.21 12.85 -6.74
CA VAL A 109 17.80 13.92 -7.66
C VAL A 109 16.47 13.53 -8.29
N PHE A 110 15.40 14.26 -7.94
CA PHE A 110 14.18 14.22 -8.73
C PHE A 110 14.43 14.98 -10.04
N SER A 111 14.04 14.38 -11.16
CA SER A 111 14.09 15.03 -12.47
C SER A 111 13.46 16.41 -12.38
N ASP A 112 14.19 17.44 -12.81
CA ASP A 112 13.85 18.85 -12.68
C ASP A 112 12.46 19.17 -13.26
N CYS A 113 11.43 19.06 -12.43
CA CYS A 113 10.17 19.72 -12.70
C CYS A 113 10.44 21.22 -12.62
N LEU A 114 9.95 22.00 -13.60
CA LEU A 114 10.11 23.46 -13.77
C LEU A 114 9.54 24.32 -12.61
N GLY A 115 9.36 23.76 -11.41
CA GLY A 115 8.85 24.41 -10.22
C GLY A 115 9.95 25.05 -9.37
N PRO A 116 9.54 25.80 -8.33
CA PRO A 116 10.46 26.30 -7.32
C PRO A 116 11.23 25.15 -6.66
N PRO A 117 12.46 25.41 -6.17
CA PRO A 117 13.28 24.38 -5.53
C PRO A 117 12.49 23.68 -4.42
N PRO A 118 12.59 22.34 -4.32
CA PRO A 118 11.87 21.60 -3.29
C PRO A 118 12.32 22.04 -1.90
N VAL A 119 11.38 22.01 -0.96
CA VAL A 119 11.59 22.41 0.46
C VAL A 119 12.55 21.48 1.20
N PHE A 120 12.77 20.31 0.62
CA PHE A 120 13.57 19.24 1.16
C PHE A 120 14.40 18.58 0.05
N SER A 121 15.43 17.88 0.47
CA SER A 121 16.27 17.04 -0.38
C SER A 121 16.24 15.62 0.16
N ASP A 122 16.01 14.64 -0.71
CA ASP A 122 16.00 13.23 -0.33
C ASP A 122 17.37 12.60 -0.59
N TYR A 123 17.82 11.73 0.31
CA TYR A 123 19.11 11.04 0.23
C TYR A 123 18.94 9.57 0.55
N ASN A 124 19.73 8.72 -0.09
CA ASN A 124 20.02 7.41 0.47
C ASN A 124 20.89 7.59 1.72
N ALA A 125 20.65 6.83 2.78
CA ALA A 125 21.49 6.87 3.97
C ALA A 125 21.60 5.50 4.64
N ASP A 126 22.70 5.29 5.36
CA ASP A 126 22.73 4.28 6.42
C ASP A 126 22.41 4.95 7.74
N VAL A 127 21.72 4.21 8.60
CA VAL A 127 21.33 4.70 9.92
C VAL A 127 21.79 3.69 10.96
N ASP A 128 22.47 4.16 12.00
CA ASP A 128 22.96 3.28 13.07
C ASP A 128 21.80 2.51 13.69
N ASN A 129 22.06 1.24 14.03
CA ASN A 129 21.06 0.27 14.48
C ASN A 129 19.97 -0.07 13.45
N SER A 130 20.19 0.24 12.16
CA SER A 130 19.39 -0.31 11.07
C SER A 130 20.19 -1.26 10.19
N ASN A 131 19.59 -2.42 9.92
CA ASN A 131 20.16 -3.45 9.04
C ASN A 131 19.88 -3.19 7.55
N MET A 132 19.10 -2.16 7.22
CA MET A 132 18.70 -1.85 5.85
C MET A 132 18.90 -0.37 5.55
N PRO A 133 19.31 -0.01 4.31
CA PRO A 133 19.37 1.38 3.86
C PRO A 133 18.05 2.12 4.10
N LYS A 134 18.15 3.42 4.33
CA LYS A 134 17.02 4.32 4.53
C LYS A 134 17.00 5.41 3.47
N ILE A 135 15.82 6.00 3.31
CA ILE A 135 15.66 7.26 2.60
C ILE A 135 15.53 8.35 3.66
N VAL A 136 16.37 9.37 3.58
CA VAL A 136 16.39 10.49 4.53
C VAL A 136 15.97 11.75 3.78
N ARG A 137 14.84 12.31 4.18
CA ARG A 137 14.33 13.59 3.71
C ARG A 137 14.83 14.69 4.61
N VAL A 138 15.76 15.50 4.12
CA VAL A 138 16.37 16.62 4.87
C VAL A 138 15.69 17.92 4.48
N TYR A 139 15.14 18.63 5.45
CA TYR A 139 14.49 19.93 5.23
C TYR A 139 15.52 21.06 5.28
N ARG A 140 15.57 21.90 4.25
CA ARG A 140 16.49 23.03 4.15
C ARG A 140 15.74 24.28 3.70
N ARG A 141 15.46 25.21 4.64
CA ARG A 141 15.05 26.58 4.28
C ARG A 141 15.67 27.60 5.24
N PRO A 142 15.78 28.87 4.81
CA PRO A 142 16.26 29.96 5.66
C PRO A 142 15.32 30.32 6.82
N ASN A 143 14.01 30.03 6.72
CA ASN A 143 13.06 30.31 7.79
C ASN A 143 12.78 29.04 8.62
N GLU A 144 13.42 28.93 9.79
CA GLU A 144 13.31 27.76 10.68
C GLU A 144 11.86 27.47 11.11
N GLN A 145 11.05 28.51 11.35
CA GLN A 145 9.69 28.33 11.87
C GLN A 145 8.75 27.69 10.83
N ASP A 146 8.88 28.11 9.57
CA ASP A 146 8.12 27.52 8.46
C ASP A 146 8.55 26.07 8.20
N VAL A 147 9.87 25.79 8.32
CA VAL A 147 10.41 24.43 8.17
C VAL A 147 9.84 23.50 9.21
N MET A 148 9.86 23.90 10.48
CA MET A 148 9.38 23.05 11.57
C MET A 148 7.88 22.80 11.45
N LYS A 149 7.10 23.82 11.07
CA LYS A 149 5.65 23.64 10.82
C LYS A 149 5.40 22.63 9.69
N GLN A 150 6.11 22.75 8.56
CA GLN A 150 5.98 21.82 7.44
C GLN A 150 6.44 20.41 7.84
N PHE A 151 7.57 20.30 8.53
CA PHE A 151 8.11 19.04 9.02
C PHE A 151 7.10 18.31 9.93
N HIS A 152 6.51 19.00 10.91
CA HIS A 152 5.49 18.39 11.77
C HIS A 152 4.25 17.94 10.99
N THR A 153 3.79 18.78 10.05
CA THR A 153 2.68 18.44 9.15
C THR A 153 2.97 17.17 8.35
N ASP A 154 4.19 17.05 7.81
CA ASP A 154 4.59 15.91 7.01
C ASP A 154 4.78 14.63 7.86
N VAL A 155 5.33 14.75 9.06
CA VAL A 155 5.42 13.63 10.02
C VAL A 155 4.03 13.11 10.37
N ASP A 156 3.10 14.00 10.71
CA ASP A 156 1.73 13.60 11.06
C ASP A 156 1.04 12.92 9.87
N ARG A 157 1.16 13.48 8.65
CA ARG A 157 0.62 12.87 7.44
C ARG A 157 1.22 11.49 7.19
N LEU A 158 2.54 11.38 7.15
CA LEU A 158 3.25 10.14 6.80
C LEU A 158 3.03 9.03 7.83
N THR A 159 2.88 9.37 9.11
CA THR A 159 2.64 8.38 10.18
C THR A 159 1.22 7.86 10.21
N ASN A 160 0.26 8.64 9.68
CA ASN A 160 -1.12 8.22 9.51
C ASN A 160 -1.35 7.39 8.24
N LEU A 161 -0.45 7.44 7.26
CA LEU A 161 -0.50 6.59 6.07
C LEU A 161 -0.08 5.15 6.39
N LYS A 162 -1.03 4.22 6.32
CA LYS A 162 -0.85 2.79 6.60
C LYS A 162 -1.14 1.94 5.37
N HIS A 163 -0.34 2.11 4.32
CA HIS A 163 -0.43 1.32 3.09
C HIS A 163 0.88 0.58 2.82
N GLN A 164 0.80 -0.66 2.34
CA GLN A 164 1.98 -1.51 2.14
C GLN A 164 2.96 -0.97 1.07
N SER A 165 2.44 -0.25 0.07
CA SER A 165 3.23 0.32 -1.03
C SER A 165 3.66 1.77 -0.76
N ILE A 166 3.33 2.34 0.42
CA ILE A 166 3.82 3.65 0.86
C ILE A 166 4.95 3.44 1.86
N ALA A 167 6.06 4.16 1.68
CA ALA A 167 7.19 4.10 2.59
C ALA A 167 6.79 4.53 4.01
N GLN A 168 7.05 3.66 4.99
CA GLN A 168 6.74 3.93 6.39
C GLN A 168 7.84 4.77 7.05
N VAL A 169 7.45 5.61 8.02
CA VAL A 169 8.40 6.37 8.84
C VAL A 169 9.12 5.43 9.79
N PHE A 170 10.45 5.35 9.65
CA PHE A 170 11.33 4.62 10.57
C PHE A 170 11.67 5.47 11.81
N GLY A 171 11.92 6.76 11.60
CA GLY A 171 12.27 7.69 12.65
C GLY A 171 12.36 9.12 12.14
N VAL A 172 12.70 10.03 13.04
CA VAL A 172 12.86 11.45 12.74
C VAL A 172 14.07 12.01 13.47
N CYS A 173 14.68 13.04 12.89
CA CYS A 173 15.69 13.86 13.53
C CYS A 173 15.16 15.30 13.62
N ARG A 174 15.09 15.84 14.84
CA ARG A 174 14.57 17.20 15.12
C ARG A 174 15.67 18.19 15.48
N SER A 175 16.92 17.90 15.10
CA SER A 175 18.02 18.83 15.35
C SER A 175 17.82 20.11 14.53
N PRO A 176 17.97 21.32 15.11
CA PRO A 176 17.81 22.58 14.37
C PRO A 176 18.69 22.67 13.12
N ASN A 177 19.89 22.09 13.19
CA ASN A 177 20.85 22.08 12.08
C ASN A 177 20.65 20.90 11.11
N PHE A 178 19.76 19.96 11.44
CA PHE A 178 19.53 18.74 10.67
C PHE A 178 18.12 18.19 10.91
N THR A 179 17.10 18.90 10.44
CA THR A 179 15.70 18.44 10.51
C THR A 179 15.45 17.43 9.39
N ALA A 180 15.12 16.19 9.75
CA ALA A 180 14.94 15.12 8.78
C ALA A 180 13.88 14.07 9.15
N ILE A 181 13.23 13.51 8.13
CA ILE A 181 12.36 12.33 8.24
C ILE A 181 13.11 11.14 7.64
N ILE A 182 13.15 10.03 8.38
CA ILE A 182 13.81 8.80 7.98
C ILE A 182 12.73 7.78 7.61
N LEU A 183 12.73 7.35 6.36
CA LEU A 183 11.78 6.40 5.80
C LEU A 183 12.42 5.03 5.60
N HIS A 184 11.62 3.98 5.74
CA HIS A 184 11.99 2.66 5.25
C HIS A 184 12.15 2.70 3.73
N GLY A 185 13.38 2.49 3.26
CA GLY A 185 13.69 2.30 1.85
C GLY A 185 14.05 0.84 1.58
N THR A 186 13.66 0.32 0.43
CA THR A 186 13.99 -1.05 0.02
C THR A 186 15.06 -1.11 -1.06
N THR A 187 15.24 -0.05 -1.86
CA THR A 187 16.16 -0.07 -3.00
C THR A 187 17.23 1.01 -2.90
N ARG A 188 18.48 0.62 -3.12
CA ARG A 188 19.62 1.54 -3.28
C ARG A 188 19.63 2.25 -4.64
N HIS A 189 18.82 1.77 -5.59
CA HIS A 189 18.82 2.24 -6.96
C HIS A 189 17.49 2.93 -7.29
N SER A 190 17.58 3.97 -8.11
CA SER A 190 16.40 4.58 -8.73
C SER A 190 15.64 3.54 -9.56
N ILE A 191 14.34 3.77 -9.77
CA ILE A 191 13.53 2.91 -10.65
C ILE A 191 14.20 2.78 -12.02
N PHE A 192 14.76 3.87 -12.54
CA PHE A 192 15.48 3.89 -13.82
C PHE A 192 16.68 2.95 -13.83
N ASN A 193 17.55 3.05 -12.81
CA ASN A 193 18.74 2.19 -12.70
C ASN A 193 18.36 0.72 -12.49
N HIS A 194 17.30 0.46 -11.71
CA HIS A 194 16.78 -0.87 -11.54
C HIS A 194 16.27 -1.44 -12.87
N CYS A 195 15.41 -0.71 -13.60
CA CYS A 195 14.91 -1.12 -14.91
C CYS A 195 16.03 -1.39 -15.92
N ALA A 196 17.10 -0.60 -15.91
CA ALA A 196 18.25 -0.80 -16.81
C ALA A 196 18.99 -2.13 -16.56
N SER A 197 18.88 -2.68 -15.35
CA SER A 197 19.48 -3.97 -14.98
C SER A 197 18.59 -5.19 -15.28
N LEU A 198 17.33 -4.98 -15.64
CA LEU A 198 16.34 -6.04 -15.87
C LEU A 198 16.30 -6.47 -17.34
N THR A 199 16.05 -7.76 -17.56
CA THR A 199 15.67 -8.27 -18.89
C THR A 199 14.28 -7.75 -19.30
N ALA A 200 13.93 -7.80 -20.59
CA ALA A 200 12.63 -7.32 -21.07
C ALA A 200 11.42 -7.95 -20.34
N ILE A 201 11.48 -9.26 -20.06
CA ILE A 201 10.41 -9.97 -19.33
C ILE A 201 10.35 -9.50 -17.87
N GLN A 202 11.50 -9.39 -17.20
CA GLN A 202 11.55 -8.89 -15.82
C GLN A 202 11.07 -7.44 -15.72
N SER A 203 11.44 -6.61 -16.68
CA SER A 203 10.95 -5.22 -16.77
C SER A 203 9.44 -5.18 -16.92
N LEU A 204 8.85 -6.02 -17.78
CA LEU A 204 7.39 -6.10 -17.92
C LEU A 204 6.71 -6.50 -16.61
N HIS A 205 7.22 -7.53 -15.92
CA HIS A 205 6.70 -7.94 -14.61
C HIS A 205 6.81 -6.82 -13.57
N PHE A 206 7.96 -6.14 -13.52
CA PHE A 206 8.18 -5.00 -12.64
C PHE A 206 7.19 -3.87 -12.90
N TYR A 207 6.95 -3.50 -14.16
CA TYR A 207 5.99 -2.45 -14.51
C TYR A 207 4.55 -2.81 -14.17
N ILE A 208 4.15 -4.08 -14.37
CA ILE A 208 2.81 -4.55 -13.97
C ILE A 208 2.65 -4.44 -12.45
N GLN A 209 3.67 -4.87 -11.69
CA GLN A 209 3.65 -4.77 -10.23
C GLN A 209 3.60 -3.30 -9.78
N LEU A 210 4.48 -2.45 -10.32
CA LEU A 210 4.52 -1.02 -10.01
C LEU A 210 3.18 -0.35 -10.31
N PHE A 211 2.54 -0.67 -11.44
CA PHE A 211 1.23 -0.13 -11.79
C PHE A 211 0.16 -0.55 -10.76
N ASN A 212 0.14 -1.81 -10.35
CA ASN A 212 -0.80 -2.30 -9.35
C ASN A 212 -0.59 -1.63 -7.99
N ASP A 213 0.67 -1.46 -7.57
CA ASP A 213 1.04 -0.77 -6.33
C ASP A 213 0.61 0.70 -6.35
N LEU A 214 0.82 1.41 -7.47
CA LEU A 214 0.39 2.79 -7.65
C LEU A 214 -1.13 2.91 -7.65
N LYS A 215 -1.84 2.01 -8.33
CA LYS A 215 -3.30 1.98 -8.33
C LYS A 215 -3.86 1.75 -6.92
N SER A 216 -3.35 0.74 -6.22
CA SER A 216 -3.74 0.45 -4.82
C SER A 216 -3.50 1.65 -3.91
N THR A 217 -2.36 2.33 -4.09
CA THR A 217 -2.01 3.54 -3.33
C THR A 217 -2.96 4.69 -3.65
N SER A 218 -3.30 4.89 -4.92
CA SER A 218 -4.25 5.91 -5.36
C SER A 218 -5.64 5.69 -4.77
N ASP A 219 -6.15 4.45 -4.84
CA ASP A 219 -7.46 4.08 -4.29
C ASP A 219 -7.49 4.30 -2.76
N TYR A 220 -6.40 3.94 -2.08
CA TYR A 220 -6.23 4.19 -0.65
C TYR A 220 -6.25 5.68 -0.28
N LEU A 221 -5.52 6.52 -1.02
CA LEU A 221 -5.48 7.97 -0.78
C LEU A 221 -6.82 8.64 -1.08
N ALA A 222 -7.54 8.18 -2.11
CA ALA A 222 -8.88 8.65 -2.40
C ALA A 222 -9.84 8.36 -1.23
N CYS A 223 -9.76 7.15 -0.65
CA CYS A 223 -10.58 6.77 0.50
C CYS A 223 -10.29 7.60 1.76
N ILE A 224 -9.01 7.93 2.02
CA ILE A 224 -8.67 8.83 3.14
C ILE A 224 -9.29 10.22 2.92
N SER A 225 -9.17 10.75 1.71
CA SER A 225 -9.65 12.10 1.38
C SER A 225 -11.17 12.23 1.52
N THR A 226 -11.94 11.18 1.16
CA THR A 226 -13.40 11.19 1.33
C THR A 226 -13.84 11.13 2.79
N ASN A 227 -13.12 10.35 3.61
CA ASN A 227 -13.45 10.23 5.04
C ASN A 227 -13.22 11.53 5.81
N GLU A 228 -12.17 12.29 5.46
CA GLU A 228 -11.93 13.62 6.05
C GLU A 228 -13.06 14.61 5.71
N ALA A 229 -13.58 14.56 4.48
CA ALA A 229 -14.69 15.42 4.08
C ALA A 229 -16.01 15.09 4.81
N GLU A 230 -16.29 13.81 5.06
CA GLU A 230 -17.48 13.38 5.81
C GLU A 230 -17.41 13.80 7.28
N LEU A 231 -16.25 13.66 7.94
CA LEU A 231 -16.05 14.14 9.31
C LEU A 231 -16.29 15.66 9.44
N CYS A 232 -15.78 16.47 8.51
CA CYS A 232 -15.99 17.92 8.54
C CYS A 232 -17.47 18.33 8.34
N SER A 233 -18.29 17.51 7.68
CA SER A 233 -19.72 17.80 7.47
C SER A 233 -20.58 17.55 8.72
N GLN A 234 -20.19 16.60 9.57
CA GLN A 234 -20.95 16.25 10.78
C GLN A 234 -20.77 17.27 11.91
N ASP A 235 -19.62 17.92 12.01
CA ASP A 235 -19.36 18.95 13.02
C ASP A 235 -20.15 20.26 12.76
N SER A 236 -20.57 20.51 11.52
CA SER A 236 -21.36 21.71 11.18
C SER A 236 -22.83 21.66 11.60
N HIS A 237 -23.34 20.51 12.08
CA HIS A 237 -24.74 20.35 12.45
C HIS A 237 -25.01 20.63 13.95
N PHE A 238 -23.98 20.72 14.80
CA PHE A 238 -24.17 20.87 16.24
C PHE A 238 -24.22 22.30 16.79
N ASP A 239 -23.98 23.32 15.95
CA ASP A 239 -24.01 24.74 16.37
C ASP A 239 -25.31 25.48 16.02
N THR A 240 -26.40 24.76 15.71
CA THR A 240 -27.73 25.37 15.48
C THR A 240 -28.72 24.98 16.57
N VAL A 241 -28.54 25.50 17.80
CA VAL A 241 -29.59 25.58 18.83
C VAL A 241 -29.49 26.91 19.55
#